data_AF-A0A6J7LFK4-F1
#
_entry.id   AF-A0A6J7LFK4-F1
#
_cell.length_a   1.000
_cell.length_b   1.000
_cell.length_c   1.000
_cell.angle_alpha   90.00
_cell.angle_beta   90.00
_cell.angle_gamma   90.00
#
_symmetry.space_group_name_H-M   'P 1'
#
loop_
_entity.id
_entity.type
_entity.pdbx_description
1 polymer ?
#
loop_
_entity_poly.entity_id
_entity_poly.type
_entity_poly.pdbx_seq_one_letter_code
_entity_poly.pdbx_strand_id
1 'polypeptide(L)'
;MLSKPAEAALLKTLEEPPPHVVFVLATTDPQKVSETIRSRTQHLQFHLLPMHDLDEHVRWVIKDSNLKVSEAAIAQVLTQGGGSARDTLSALELVAAGGGEADEQLSPDEFVEAIIDRDPGRALGATAAAIQRGADPRMLAEEIVRQLRECFLSLMAPDLVQLPEQRKIQVGDQARRMGASTVVRAIEVLGEILIEMRHAPDARLLIEVALVKLTSVNNANDNSSLIARVERLEAGITRDASAPIVRPAPINATTGKVQLGGKATVAVAAPSAGPLSDEQLVAQWADVVSGFKALARAVFSAVSAVSCIDGVLTVSAPNDAHQRKAQEHVVAVEAQLTSITGRKITIAFSAPTAKPSAAAPARAKAPVATDEQIAEAVFEDVDPSQLTSAPTTKSTTTSSVEEQLAKAFPGSKLVEKPKKK
;
A
#
# COMPACT_ATOMS: atom_id res chain seq x y z
N MET A 1 24.43 8.16 -3.43
CA MET A 1 25.42 9.18 -3.04
C MET A 1 26.73 8.91 -3.74
N LEU A 2 27.57 9.93 -3.94
CA LEU A 2 28.89 9.74 -4.54
C LEU A 2 29.70 8.71 -3.72
N SER A 3 30.49 7.88 -4.40
CA SER A 3 31.43 7.00 -3.72
C SER A 3 32.58 7.84 -3.12
N LYS A 4 33.20 7.37 -2.05
CA LYS A 4 34.33 8.08 -1.40
C LYS A 4 35.45 8.47 -2.38
N PRO A 5 35.87 7.62 -3.35
CA PRO A 5 36.87 8.02 -4.33
C PRO A 5 36.38 9.12 -5.27
N ALA A 6 35.12 9.07 -5.70
CA ALA A 6 34.54 10.08 -6.57
C ALA A 6 34.41 11.44 -5.85
N GLU A 7 34.09 11.42 -4.56
CA GLU A 7 34.02 12.61 -3.72
C GLU A 7 35.39 13.29 -3.58
N ALA A 8 36.46 12.51 -3.32
CA ALA A 8 37.82 13.02 -3.24
C ALA A 8 38.33 13.58 -4.57
N ALA A 9 37.96 12.96 -5.69
CA ALA A 9 38.29 13.46 -7.02
C ALA A 9 37.59 14.80 -7.30
N LEU A 10 36.29 14.88 -6.97
CA LEU A 10 35.50 16.10 -7.14
C LEU A 10 36.06 17.26 -6.31
N LEU A 11 36.51 17.02 -5.07
CA LEU A 11 37.06 18.06 -4.20
C LEU A 11 38.27 18.77 -4.82
N LYS A 12 39.19 18.03 -5.45
CA LYS A 12 40.36 18.62 -6.12
C LYS A 12 39.95 19.57 -7.25
N THR A 13 38.92 19.19 -8.00
CA THR A 13 38.43 20.03 -9.11
C THR A 13 37.52 21.17 -8.65
N LEU A 14 36.85 21.03 -7.51
CA LEU A 14 36.09 22.13 -6.90
C LEU A 14 37.00 23.21 -6.29
N GLU A 15 38.20 22.84 -5.83
CA GLU A 15 39.19 23.79 -5.31
C GLU A 15 39.81 24.66 -6.41
N GLU A 16 40.15 24.06 -7.55
CA GLU A 16 40.73 24.75 -8.70
C GLU A 16 39.94 24.40 -9.98
N PRO A 17 38.70 24.91 -10.13
CA PRO A 17 37.87 24.58 -11.28
C PRO A 17 38.47 25.20 -12.55
N PRO A 18 38.56 24.44 -13.66
CA PRO A 18 38.96 25.01 -14.93
C PRO A 18 38.02 26.16 -15.33
N PRO A 19 38.51 27.26 -15.96
CA PRO A 19 37.70 28.45 -16.21
C PRO A 19 36.46 28.23 -17.10
N HIS A 20 36.44 27.13 -17.86
CA HIS A 20 35.36 26.77 -18.78
C HIS A 20 34.35 25.79 -18.16
N VAL A 21 34.53 25.38 -16.90
CA VAL A 21 33.68 24.39 -16.23
C VAL A 21 32.85 25.06 -15.15
N VAL A 22 31.54 24.78 -15.15
CA VAL A 22 30.61 25.17 -14.09
C VAL A 22 30.03 23.90 -13.48
N PHE A 23 30.17 23.76 -12.17
CA PHE A 23 29.57 22.65 -11.42
C PHE A 23 28.18 23.04 -10.91
N VAL A 24 27.19 22.24 -11.28
CA VAL A 24 25.83 22.33 -10.72
C VAL A 24 25.53 21.03 -10.00
N LEU A 25 25.46 21.09 -8.68
CA LEU A 25 25.17 19.94 -7.82
C LEU A 25 23.72 20.03 -7.34
N ALA A 26 22.97 18.93 -7.45
CA ALA A 26 21.60 18.82 -6.97
C ALA A 26 21.48 17.67 -5.95
N THR A 27 20.84 17.94 -4.81
CA THR A 27 20.56 16.94 -3.77
C THR A 27 19.23 17.26 -3.09
N THR A 28 18.49 16.22 -2.71
CA THR A 28 17.31 16.33 -1.84
C THR A 28 17.68 16.25 -0.36
N ASP A 29 18.93 15.92 -0.04
CA ASP A 29 19.44 15.74 1.32
C ASP A 29 20.80 16.44 1.46
N PRO A 30 20.81 17.74 1.81
CA PRO A 30 22.04 18.53 1.92
C PRO A 30 22.89 18.12 3.12
N GLN A 31 22.32 17.47 4.14
CA GLN A 31 23.06 17.06 5.34
C GLN A 31 24.01 15.90 5.07
N LYS A 32 23.71 15.06 4.08
CA LYS A 32 24.60 13.99 3.65
C LYS A 32 25.75 14.45 2.75
N VAL A 33 25.75 15.71 2.31
CA VAL A 33 26.87 16.27 1.55
C VAL A 33 27.94 16.74 2.54
N SER A 34 29.18 16.29 2.34
CA SER A 34 30.31 16.69 3.19
C SER A 34 30.43 18.21 3.32
N GLU A 35 30.77 18.66 4.52
CA GLU A 35 31.08 20.07 4.81
C GLU A 35 32.21 20.62 3.91
N THR A 36 33.13 19.75 3.47
CA THR A 36 34.21 20.15 2.55
C THR A 36 33.71 20.54 1.16
N ILE A 37 32.68 19.85 0.64
CA ILE A 37 32.04 20.23 -0.63
C ILE A 37 31.17 21.47 -0.40
N ARG A 38 30.37 21.45 0.67
CA ARG A 38 29.43 22.54 1.00
C ARG A 38 30.13 23.90 1.15
N SER A 39 31.32 23.94 1.76
CA SER A 39 32.09 25.19 1.92
C SER A 39 32.66 25.76 0.62
N ARG A 40 32.70 24.97 -0.47
CA ARG A 40 33.23 25.34 -1.79
C ARG A 40 32.13 25.57 -2.83
N THR A 41 30.86 25.53 -2.42
CA THR A 41 29.70 25.68 -3.32
C THR A 41 28.75 26.76 -2.84
N GLN A 42 28.10 27.46 -3.76
CA GLN A 42 26.98 28.33 -3.43
C GLN A 42 25.71 27.48 -3.25
N HIS A 43 25.08 27.60 -2.09
CA HIS A 43 23.85 26.87 -1.81
C HIS A 43 22.63 27.68 -2.25
N LEU A 44 21.85 27.08 -3.17
CA LEU A 44 20.54 27.58 -3.55
C LEU A 44 19.50 26.58 -3.06
N GLN A 45 18.68 26.99 -2.08
CA GLN A 45 17.63 26.15 -1.55
C GLN A 45 16.33 26.42 -2.31
N PHE A 46 15.86 25.38 -3.01
CA PHE A 46 14.57 25.40 -3.66
C PHE A 46 13.50 24.92 -2.69
N HIS A 47 12.37 25.61 -2.68
CA HIS A 47 11.19 25.25 -1.92
C HIS A 47 10.11 24.75 -2.88
N LEU A 48 9.10 24.06 -2.34
CA LEU A 48 7.90 23.73 -3.12
C LEU A 48 7.27 25.01 -3.65
N LEU A 49 6.73 24.94 -4.87
CA LEU A 49 6.11 26.09 -5.50
C LEU A 49 4.80 26.45 -4.78
N PRO A 50 4.53 27.75 -4.57
CA PRO A 50 3.21 28.20 -4.17
C PRO A 50 2.14 27.72 -5.17
N MET A 51 0.95 27.40 -4.67
CA MET A 51 -0.15 26.90 -5.50
C MET A 51 -0.52 27.82 -6.66
N HIS A 52 -0.48 29.14 -6.44
CA HIS A 52 -0.74 30.13 -7.48
C HIS A 52 0.25 30.00 -8.66
N ASP A 53 1.54 29.94 -8.36
CA ASP A 53 2.60 29.88 -9.38
C ASP A 53 2.54 28.54 -10.14
N LEU A 54 2.18 27.47 -9.43
CA LEU A 54 1.99 26.15 -10.02
C LEU A 54 0.74 26.09 -10.92
N ASP A 55 -0.38 26.71 -10.54
CA ASP A 55 -1.58 26.84 -11.38
C ASP A 55 -1.28 27.62 -12.66
N GLU A 56 -0.59 28.77 -12.55
CA GLU A 56 -0.17 29.56 -13.71
C GLU A 56 0.72 28.73 -14.65
N HIS A 57 1.68 27.99 -14.09
CA HIS A 57 2.56 27.12 -14.86
C HIS A 57 1.79 25.99 -15.58
N VAL A 58 0.88 25.29 -14.88
CA VAL A 58 0.04 24.24 -15.47
C VAL A 58 -0.82 24.78 -16.60
N ARG A 59 -1.47 25.93 -16.41
CA ARG A 59 -2.29 26.58 -17.44
C ARG A 59 -1.47 27.00 -18.65
N TRP A 60 -0.25 27.49 -18.43
CA TRP A 60 0.68 27.78 -19.51
C TRP A 60 1.04 26.52 -20.31
N VAL A 61 1.37 25.40 -19.64
CA VAL A 61 1.69 24.12 -20.32
C VAL A 61 0.49 23.59 -21.11
N ILE A 62 -0.73 23.64 -20.54
CA ILE A 62 -1.96 23.21 -21.22
C ILE A 62 -2.15 24.01 -22.52
N LYS A 63 -1.95 25.33 -22.46
CA LYS A 63 -2.09 26.22 -23.62
C LYS A 63 -1.00 25.98 -24.66
N ASP A 64 0.26 25.87 -24.25
CA ASP A 64 1.41 25.67 -25.14
C ASP A 64 1.35 24.32 -25.85
N SER A 65 0.94 23.27 -25.12
CA SER A 65 0.79 21.91 -25.64
C SER A 65 -0.59 21.65 -26.29
N ASN A 66 -1.47 22.66 -26.35
CA ASN A 66 -2.82 22.59 -26.91
C ASN A 66 -3.65 21.40 -26.35
N LEU A 67 -3.57 21.18 -25.03
CA LEU A 67 -4.30 20.13 -24.33
C LEU A 67 -5.72 20.58 -24.02
N LYS A 68 -6.67 19.63 -24.04
CA LYS A 68 -8.04 19.85 -23.57
C LYS A 68 -8.16 19.21 -22.19
N VAL A 69 -8.22 20.04 -21.16
CA VAL A 69 -8.29 19.60 -19.76
C VAL A 69 -9.35 20.45 -19.06
N SER A 70 -10.26 19.82 -18.32
CA SER A 70 -11.32 20.51 -17.59
C SER A 70 -10.78 21.17 -16.32
N GLU A 71 -11.46 22.22 -15.85
CA GLU A 71 -11.06 22.96 -14.64
C GLU A 71 -11.00 22.06 -13.39
N ALA A 72 -11.90 21.07 -13.30
CA ALA A 72 -11.89 20.09 -12.23
C ALA A 72 -10.61 19.24 -12.26
N ALA A 73 -10.16 18.85 -13.46
CA ALA A 73 -8.96 18.04 -13.62
C ALA A 73 -7.69 18.86 -13.34
N ILE A 74 -7.67 20.15 -13.69
CA ILE A 74 -6.58 21.07 -13.29
C ILE A 74 -6.48 21.14 -11.76
N ALA A 75 -7.60 21.34 -11.07
CA ALA A 75 -7.63 21.38 -9.61
C ALA A 75 -7.16 20.06 -8.96
N GLN A 76 -7.54 18.92 -9.55
CA GLN A 76 -7.08 17.60 -9.12
C GLN A 76 -5.57 17.46 -9.27
N VAL A 77 -5.02 17.82 -10.44
CA VAL A 77 -3.58 17.74 -10.74
C VAL A 77 -2.76 18.60 -9.80
N LEU A 78 -3.20 19.82 -9.51
CA LEU A 78 -2.53 20.71 -8.56
C LEU A 78 -2.52 20.13 -7.14
N THR A 79 -3.64 19.53 -6.73
CA THR A 79 -3.75 18.88 -5.41
C THR A 79 -2.84 17.65 -5.31
N GLN A 80 -2.78 16.83 -6.36
CA GLN A 80 -1.89 15.66 -6.43
C GLN A 80 -0.41 16.06 -6.44
N GLY A 81 -0.08 17.19 -7.09
CA GLY A 81 1.28 17.69 -7.21
C GLY A 81 1.87 18.28 -5.93
N GLY A 82 1.05 18.84 -5.05
CA GLY A 82 1.47 19.31 -3.72
C GLY A 82 2.67 20.28 -3.73
N GLY A 83 2.74 21.17 -4.73
CA GLY A 83 3.85 22.12 -4.91
C GLY A 83 5.05 21.60 -5.71
N SER A 84 5.09 20.30 -6.07
CA SER A 84 6.13 19.70 -6.92
C SER A 84 5.78 19.85 -8.40
N ALA A 85 6.51 20.69 -9.13
CA ALA A 85 6.27 20.89 -10.57
C ALA A 85 6.33 19.56 -11.36
N ARG A 86 7.32 18.71 -11.06
CA ARG A 86 7.49 17.43 -11.75
C ARG A 86 6.28 16.51 -11.53
N ASP A 87 5.85 16.35 -10.29
CA ASP A 87 4.77 15.42 -9.96
C ASP A 87 3.42 15.96 -10.45
N THR A 88 3.25 17.29 -10.42
CA THR A 88 2.10 17.98 -11.04
C THR A 88 2.04 17.74 -12.55
N LEU A 89 3.14 17.92 -13.29
CA LEU A 89 3.15 17.69 -14.73
C LEU A 89 2.98 16.21 -15.09
N SER A 90 3.47 15.29 -14.24
CA SER A 90 3.23 13.85 -14.41
C SER A 90 1.75 13.51 -14.23
N ALA A 91 1.08 14.12 -13.25
CA ALA A 91 -0.36 13.99 -13.07
C ALA A 91 -1.15 14.63 -14.23
N LEU A 92 -0.71 15.78 -14.74
CA LEU A 92 -1.30 16.43 -15.91
C LEU A 92 -1.24 15.54 -17.15
N GLU A 93 -0.09 14.92 -17.40
CA GLU A 93 0.10 13.99 -18.52
C GLU A 93 -0.87 12.82 -18.42
N LEU A 94 -1.02 12.23 -17.23
CA LEU A 94 -1.97 11.13 -17.00
C LEU A 94 -3.42 11.55 -17.26
N VAL A 95 -3.82 12.71 -16.73
CA VAL A 95 -5.17 13.26 -16.93
C VAL A 95 -5.43 13.56 -18.41
N ALA A 96 -4.49 14.19 -19.10
CA ALA A 96 -4.60 14.49 -20.52
C ALA A 96 -4.71 13.21 -21.37
N ALA A 97 -3.94 12.17 -21.04
CA ALA A 97 -4.04 10.86 -21.68
C ALA A 97 -5.37 10.16 -21.39
N GLY A 98 -5.96 10.40 -20.22
CA GLY A 98 -7.26 9.89 -19.78
C GLY A 98 -8.48 10.61 -20.35
N GLY A 99 -8.29 11.61 -21.22
CA GLY A 99 -9.39 12.36 -21.84
C GLY A 99 -9.59 13.77 -21.29
N GLY A 100 -8.73 14.21 -20.38
CA GLY A 100 -8.72 15.59 -19.88
C GLY A 100 -9.78 15.88 -18.82
N GLU A 101 -10.47 14.87 -18.32
CA GLU A 101 -11.45 15.02 -17.25
C GLU A 101 -10.86 14.61 -15.91
N ALA A 102 -11.45 15.13 -14.83
CA ALA A 102 -11.09 14.71 -13.48
C ALA A 102 -11.42 13.23 -13.32
N ASP A 103 -10.53 12.47 -12.70
CA ASP A 103 -10.77 11.07 -12.39
C ASP A 103 -11.82 10.99 -11.26
N GLU A 104 -12.82 10.12 -11.42
CA GLU A 104 -13.79 9.78 -10.37
C GLU A 104 -13.18 8.83 -9.30
N GLN A 105 -11.89 9.01 -9.01
CA GLN A 105 -11.23 8.30 -7.92
C GLN A 105 -12.00 8.50 -6.62
N LEU A 106 -12.06 7.44 -5.80
CA LEU A 106 -12.74 7.50 -4.52
C LEU A 106 -12.05 8.57 -3.68
N SER A 107 -12.75 9.65 -3.41
CA SER A 107 -12.19 10.74 -2.63
C SER A 107 -11.77 10.19 -1.26
N PRO A 108 -10.56 10.53 -0.77
CA PRO A 108 -10.16 10.21 0.59
C PRO A 108 -11.13 10.79 1.65
N ASP A 109 -12.02 11.72 1.26
CA ASP A 109 -13.10 12.27 2.08
C ASP A 109 -13.95 11.20 2.76
N GLU A 110 -14.30 10.14 2.03
CA GLU A 110 -15.23 9.13 2.56
C GLU A 110 -14.63 8.40 3.76
N PHE A 111 -13.30 8.26 3.79
CA PHE A 111 -12.56 7.67 4.90
C PHE A 111 -12.48 8.63 6.08
N VAL A 112 -12.22 9.91 5.83
CA VAL A 112 -12.19 10.94 6.88
C VAL A 112 -13.57 11.09 7.53
N GLU A 113 -14.62 11.14 6.72
CA GLU A 113 -16.00 11.20 7.21
C GLU A 113 -16.37 9.93 7.99
N ALA A 114 -15.96 8.74 7.55
CA ALA A 114 -16.15 7.52 8.30
C ALA A 114 -15.45 7.56 9.68
N ILE A 115 -14.25 8.15 9.77
CA ILE A 115 -13.53 8.34 11.04
C ILE A 115 -14.26 9.33 11.94
N ILE A 116 -14.76 10.44 11.39
CA ILE A 116 -15.54 11.45 12.12
C ILE A 116 -16.82 10.83 12.68
N ASP A 117 -17.58 10.13 11.85
CA ASP A 117 -18.87 9.54 12.18
C ASP A 117 -18.74 8.24 12.98
N ARG A 118 -17.52 7.70 13.10
CA ARG A 118 -17.19 6.44 13.78
C ARG A 118 -17.91 5.24 13.16
N ASP A 119 -17.97 5.22 11.84
CA ASP A 119 -18.66 4.20 11.07
C ASP A 119 -17.66 3.26 10.37
N PRO A 120 -17.34 2.08 10.97
CA PRO A 120 -16.47 1.10 10.32
C PRO A 120 -17.11 0.52 9.05
N GLY A 121 -18.44 0.46 8.95
CA GLY A 121 -19.13 -0.04 7.77
C GLY A 121 -18.91 0.87 6.57
N ARG A 122 -19.01 2.19 6.79
CA ARG A 122 -18.69 3.21 5.79
C ARG A 122 -17.24 3.12 5.32
N ALA A 123 -16.29 3.00 6.25
CA ALA A 123 -14.87 2.88 5.91
C ALA A 123 -14.54 1.60 5.12
N LEU A 124 -15.10 0.45 5.52
CA LEU A 124 -14.91 -0.82 4.82
C LEU A 124 -15.60 -0.83 3.45
N GLY A 125 -16.77 -0.20 3.33
CA GLY A 125 -17.46 -0.01 2.06
C GLY A 125 -16.65 0.84 1.08
N ALA A 126 -16.10 1.96 1.55
CA ALA A 126 -15.21 2.80 0.76
C ALA A 126 -13.93 2.04 0.33
N THR A 127 -13.34 1.27 1.24
CA THR A 127 -12.16 0.42 0.94
C THR A 127 -12.49 -0.60 -0.16
N ALA A 128 -13.60 -1.32 -0.02
CA ALA A 128 -14.02 -2.34 -0.99
C ALA A 128 -14.27 -1.72 -2.38
N ALA A 129 -14.95 -0.57 -2.44
CA ALA A 129 -15.22 0.13 -3.68
C ALA A 129 -13.94 0.67 -4.35
N ALA A 130 -12.96 1.14 -3.57
CA ALA A 130 -11.67 1.60 -4.10
C ALA A 130 -10.88 0.44 -4.71
N ILE A 131 -10.80 -0.68 -3.98
CA ILE A 131 -10.08 -1.88 -4.43
C ILE A 131 -10.76 -2.51 -5.65
N GLN A 132 -12.10 -2.52 -5.70
CA GLN A 132 -12.83 -3.02 -6.86
C GLN A 132 -12.53 -2.21 -8.14
N ARG A 133 -12.15 -0.94 -7.99
CA ARG A 133 -11.70 -0.05 -9.07
C ARG A 133 -10.20 -0.14 -9.34
N GLY A 134 -9.50 -1.07 -8.71
CA GLY A 134 -8.07 -1.32 -8.94
C GLY A 134 -7.14 -0.43 -8.12
N ALA A 135 -7.64 0.27 -7.09
CA ALA A 135 -6.77 1.03 -6.20
C ALA A 135 -5.84 0.10 -5.42
N ASP A 136 -4.55 0.43 -5.40
CA ASP A 136 -3.59 -0.24 -4.54
C ASP A 136 -3.84 0.13 -3.07
N PRO A 137 -3.92 -0.84 -2.13
CA PRO A 137 -4.21 -0.55 -0.72
C PRO A 137 -3.20 0.37 -0.04
N ARG A 138 -1.93 0.30 -0.44
CA ARG A 138 -0.90 1.15 0.14
C ARG A 138 -1.02 2.57 -0.39
N MET A 139 -1.22 2.74 -1.70
CA MET A 139 -1.51 4.05 -2.28
C MET A 139 -2.74 4.70 -1.64
N LEU A 140 -3.78 3.91 -1.37
CA LEU A 140 -4.98 4.38 -0.69
C LEU A 140 -4.67 4.88 0.74
N ALA A 141 -3.88 4.13 1.51
CA ALA A 141 -3.45 4.56 2.84
C ALA A 141 -2.59 5.84 2.77
N GLU A 142 -1.68 5.95 1.81
CA GLU A 142 -0.87 7.16 1.60
C GLU A 142 -1.74 8.39 1.28
N GLU A 143 -2.81 8.22 0.50
CA GLU A 143 -3.76 9.28 0.18
C GLU A 143 -4.57 9.73 1.41
N ILE A 144 -5.05 8.79 2.23
CA ILE A 144 -5.75 9.09 3.47
C ILE A 144 -4.82 9.85 4.43
N VAL A 145 -3.57 9.41 4.58
CA VAL A 145 -2.57 10.13 5.39
C VAL A 145 -2.32 11.54 4.87
N ARG A 146 -2.25 11.73 3.55
CA ARG A 146 -2.11 13.06 2.95
C ARG A 146 -3.28 13.96 3.34
N GLN A 147 -4.52 13.49 3.24
CA GLN A 147 -5.68 14.30 3.66
C GLN A 147 -5.67 14.59 5.16
N LEU A 148 -5.32 13.61 6.01
CA LEU A 148 -5.20 13.81 7.45
C LEU A 148 -4.13 14.85 7.81
N ARG A 149 -3.02 14.90 7.06
CA ARG A 149 -2.01 15.97 7.19
C ARG A 149 -2.61 17.33 6.89
N GLU A 150 -3.41 17.47 5.83
CA GLU A 150 -4.07 18.74 5.51
C GLU A 150 -5.09 19.13 6.60
N CYS A 151 -5.80 18.17 7.18
CA CYS A 151 -6.65 18.41 8.36
C CYS A 151 -5.82 18.90 9.56
N PHE A 152 -4.67 18.27 9.84
CA PHE A 152 -3.78 18.66 10.92
C PHE A 152 -3.26 20.10 10.74
N LEU A 153 -2.77 20.42 9.53
CA LEU A 153 -2.32 21.77 9.21
C LEU A 153 -3.45 22.80 9.30
N SER A 154 -4.66 22.44 8.89
CA SER A 154 -5.82 23.32 9.01
C SER A 154 -6.17 23.69 10.46
N LEU A 155 -5.77 22.87 11.45
CA LEU A 155 -5.96 23.16 12.87
C LEU A 155 -4.76 23.91 13.49
N MET A 156 -3.55 23.59 13.05
CA MET A 156 -2.32 24.07 13.72
C MET A 156 -1.67 25.27 13.03
N ALA A 157 -1.71 25.31 11.70
CA ALA A 157 -1.06 26.34 10.88
C ALA A 157 -1.78 26.47 9.51
N PRO A 158 -2.96 27.11 9.47
CA PRO A 158 -3.79 27.21 8.26
C PRO A 158 -3.06 27.83 7.05
N ASP A 159 -2.12 28.74 7.30
CA ASP A 159 -1.32 29.41 6.27
C ASP A 159 -0.38 28.45 5.50
N LEU A 160 -0.09 27.28 6.07
CA LEU A 160 0.74 26.25 5.42
C LEU A 160 -0.06 25.30 4.52
N VAL A 161 -1.39 25.38 4.52
CA VAL A 161 -2.24 24.52 3.69
C VAL A 161 -2.16 24.96 2.23
N GLN A 162 -1.69 24.05 1.38
CA GLN A 162 -1.52 24.28 -0.07
C GLN A 162 -2.61 23.56 -0.86
N LEU A 163 -3.85 24.03 -0.70
CA LEU A 163 -5.03 23.50 -1.39
C LEU A 163 -5.84 24.62 -2.06
N PRO A 164 -6.68 24.30 -3.07
CA PRO A 164 -7.67 25.25 -3.58
C PRO A 164 -8.61 25.76 -2.48
N GLU A 165 -9.09 27.00 -2.60
CA GLU A 165 -9.85 27.67 -1.52
C GLU A 165 -11.09 26.88 -1.07
N GLN A 166 -11.86 26.35 -2.03
CA GLN A 166 -13.03 25.53 -1.72
C GLN A 166 -12.65 24.27 -0.94
N ARG A 167 -11.49 23.67 -1.26
CA ARG A 167 -10.99 22.48 -0.60
C ARG A 167 -10.46 22.79 0.79
N LYS A 168 -9.79 23.93 0.99
CA LYS A 168 -9.36 24.42 2.31
C LYS A 168 -10.55 24.53 3.27
N ILE A 169 -11.68 25.07 2.82
CA ILE A 169 -12.89 25.19 3.64
C ILE A 169 -13.40 23.81 4.08
N GLN A 170 -13.51 22.86 3.15
CA GLN A 170 -13.98 21.50 3.43
C GLN A 170 -13.06 20.76 4.40
N VAL A 171 -11.75 20.75 4.12
CA VAL A 171 -10.75 20.08 4.95
C VAL A 171 -10.68 20.71 6.34
N GLY A 172 -10.80 22.04 6.44
CA GLY A 172 -10.87 22.74 7.71
C GLY A 172 -12.11 22.37 8.53
N ASP A 173 -13.25 22.14 7.89
CA ASP A 173 -14.46 21.66 8.57
C ASP A 173 -14.33 20.23 9.08
N GLN A 174 -13.85 19.32 8.23
CA GLN A 174 -13.54 17.94 8.61
C GLN A 174 -12.57 17.91 9.80
N ALA A 175 -11.52 18.73 9.76
CA ALA A 175 -10.52 18.79 10.82
C ALA A 175 -11.14 19.24 12.16
N ARG A 176 -12.00 20.26 12.15
CA ARG A 176 -12.71 20.72 13.36
C ARG A 176 -13.64 19.66 13.92
N ARG A 177 -14.38 18.95 13.06
CA ARG A 177 -15.30 17.86 13.46
C ARG A 177 -14.55 16.65 14.02
N MET A 178 -13.38 16.33 13.46
CA MET A 178 -12.55 15.20 13.89
C MET A 178 -11.79 15.47 15.20
N GLY A 179 -11.28 16.70 15.36
CA GLY A 179 -10.46 17.12 16.50
C GLY A 179 -8.98 16.71 16.36
N ALA A 180 -8.08 17.54 16.90
CA ALA A 180 -6.62 17.38 16.72
C ALA A 180 -6.10 16.02 17.24
N SER A 181 -6.56 15.60 18.41
CA SER A 181 -6.18 14.31 19.03
C SER A 181 -6.54 13.11 18.15
N THR A 182 -7.74 13.12 17.54
CA THR A 182 -8.16 12.08 16.59
C THR A 182 -7.34 12.12 15.30
N VAL A 183 -7.05 13.32 14.77
CA VAL A 183 -6.24 13.49 13.54
C VAL A 183 -4.85 12.90 13.74
N VAL A 184 -4.18 13.25 14.84
CA VAL A 184 -2.83 12.76 15.16
C VAL A 184 -2.82 11.24 15.30
N ARG A 185 -3.77 10.68 16.09
CA ARG A 185 -3.92 9.23 16.22
C ARG A 185 -4.15 8.55 14.87
N ALA A 186 -4.95 9.15 13.98
CA ALA A 186 -5.19 8.60 12.65
C ALA A 186 -3.93 8.55 11.80
N ILE A 187 -3.11 9.61 11.85
CA ILE A 187 -1.81 9.67 11.17
C ILE A 187 -0.84 8.63 11.73
N GLU A 188 -0.78 8.45 13.06
CA GLU A 188 0.10 7.47 13.70
C GLU A 188 -0.26 6.04 13.31
N VAL A 189 -1.53 5.65 13.46
CA VAL A 189 -2.00 4.30 13.12
C VAL A 189 -1.79 3.99 11.63
N LEU A 190 -2.06 4.95 10.75
CA LEU A 190 -1.84 4.74 9.32
C LEU A 190 -0.35 4.78 8.94
N GLY A 191 0.47 5.56 9.65
CA GLY A 191 1.92 5.57 9.48
C GLY A 191 2.56 4.23 9.85
N GLU A 192 2.13 3.62 10.96
CA GLU A 192 2.58 2.29 11.38
C GLU A 192 2.22 1.22 10.34
N ILE A 193 0.96 1.16 9.91
CA ILE A 193 0.54 0.13 8.94
C ILE A 193 1.16 0.33 7.55
N LEU A 194 1.50 1.56 7.13
CA LEU A 194 2.23 1.80 5.89
C LEU A 194 3.63 1.16 5.89
N ILE A 195 4.28 1.09 7.05
CA ILE A 195 5.57 0.39 7.21
C ILE A 195 5.34 -1.13 7.12
N GLU A 196 4.33 -1.64 7.83
CA GLU A 196 3.99 -3.08 7.83
C GLU A 196 3.59 -3.59 6.44
N MET A 197 2.84 -2.80 5.68
CA MET A 197 2.38 -3.11 4.32
C MET A 197 3.51 -3.46 3.36
N ARG A 198 4.74 -2.95 3.57
CA ARG A 198 5.89 -3.28 2.71
C ARG A 198 6.23 -4.78 2.71
N HIS A 199 5.92 -5.47 3.80
CA HIS A 199 6.27 -6.87 4.01
C HIS A 199 5.04 -7.77 4.21
N ALA A 200 3.84 -7.19 4.17
CA ALA A 200 2.61 -7.91 4.42
C ALA A 200 2.22 -8.79 3.22
N PRO A 201 1.79 -10.04 3.45
CA PRO A 201 1.23 -10.88 2.38
C PRO A 201 -0.10 -10.35 1.86
N ASP A 202 -0.84 -9.60 2.68
CA ASP A 202 -2.11 -8.96 2.32
C ASP A 202 -2.18 -7.54 2.90
N ALA A 203 -1.85 -6.54 2.08
CA ALA A 203 -1.93 -5.12 2.45
C ALA A 203 -3.36 -4.62 2.63
N ARG A 204 -4.34 -5.25 1.96
CA ARG A 204 -5.76 -4.88 2.09
C ARG A 204 -6.26 -5.16 3.50
N LEU A 205 -5.92 -6.31 4.06
CA LEU A 205 -6.30 -6.64 5.43
C LEU A 205 -5.79 -5.59 6.44
N LEU A 206 -4.55 -5.11 6.25
CA LEU A 206 -3.95 -4.11 7.15
C LEU A 206 -4.71 -2.79 7.14
N ILE A 207 -5.06 -2.25 5.96
CA ILE A 207 -5.84 -1.01 5.89
C ILE A 207 -7.25 -1.19 6.45
N GLU A 208 -7.92 -2.32 6.17
CA GLU A 208 -9.25 -2.62 6.72
C GLU A 208 -9.23 -2.66 8.26
N VAL A 209 -8.24 -3.34 8.85
CA VAL A 209 -8.07 -3.39 10.32
C VAL A 209 -7.73 -2.01 10.89
N ALA A 210 -6.86 -1.24 10.24
CA ALA A 210 -6.51 0.11 10.67
C ALA A 210 -7.74 1.03 10.70
N LEU A 211 -8.54 1.03 9.63
CA LEU A 211 -9.75 1.84 9.54
C LEU A 211 -10.80 1.43 10.57
N VAL A 212 -10.96 0.13 10.84
CA VAL A 212 -11.84 -0.35 11.93
C VAL A 212 -11.33 0.12 13.29
N LYS A 213 -10.01 0.08 13.55
CA LYS A 213 -9.44 0.63 14.79
C LYS A 213 -9.70 2.12 14.92
N LEU A 214 -9.56 2.89 13.83
CA LEU A 214 -9.75 4.34 13.84
C LEU A 214 -11.20 4.76 14.06
N THR A 215 -12.14 4.03 13.49
CA THR A 215 -13.59 4.25 13.66
C THR A 215 -14.14 3.70 14.98
N SER A 216 -13.43 2.78 15.65
CA SER A 216 -13.88 2.21 16.92
C SER A 216 -13.77 3.18 18.11
N VAL A 217 -14.77 3.15 19.00
CA VAL A 217 -14.84 3.99 20.22
C VAL A 217 -13.89 3.51 21.32
N ASN A 218 -13.40 2.27 21.24
CA ASN A 218 -12.99 1.50 22.41
C ASN A 218 -11.51 1.08 22.46
N ASN A 219 -10.60 1.76 21.77
CA ASN A 219 -9.17 1.65 22.08
C ASN A 219 -8.86 2.42 23.37
N ALA A 220 -9.42 1.91 24.48
CA ALA A 220 -9.47 2.49 25.82
C ALA A 220 -8.16 2.33 26.61
N ASN A 221 -7.05 1.98 25.97
CA ASN A 221 -5.77 1.75 26.63
C ASN A 221 -4.69 2.78 26.27
N ASP A 222 -5.05 3.86 25.58
CA ASP A 222 -4.12 4.94 25.23
C ASP A 222 -4.52 6.25 25.90
N ASN A 223 -3.55 6.93 26.53
CA ASN A 223 -3.76 8.20 27.22
C ASN A 223 -4.31 9.27 26.27
N SER A 224 -3.97 9.20 24.98
CA SER A 224 -4.53 10.05 23.92
C SER A 224 -6.06 9.95 23.83
N SER A 225 -6.62 8.74 24.03
CA SER A 225 -8.06 8.48 23.98
C SER A 225 -8.80 9.08 25.18
N LEU A 226 -8.13 9.17 26.33
CA LEU A 226 -8.65 9.85 27.52
C LEU A 226 -8.63 11.37 27.33
N ILE A 227 -7.53 11.92 26.79
CA ILE A 227 -7.40 13.35 26.46
C ILE A 227 -8.49 13.76 25.46
N ALA A 228 -8.69 13.01 24.37
CA ALA A 228 -9.74 13.27 23.38
C ALA A 228 -11.17 13.16 23.95
N ARG A 229 -11.38 12.44 25.06
CA ARG A 229 -12.66 12.40 25.79
C ARG A 229 -12.82 13.61 26.69
N VAL A 230 -11.75 14.03 27.36
CA VAL A 230 -11.72 15.23 28.18
C VAL A 230 -11.95 16.47 27.32
N GLU A 231 -11.24 16.62 26.20
CA GLU A 231 -11.45 17.72 25.24
C GLU A 231 -12.90 17.80 24.75
N ARG A 232 -13.54 16.65 24.49
CA ARG A 232 -14.97 16.61 24.11
C ARG A 232 -15.90 17.00 25.24
N LEU A 233 -15.60 16.61 26.47
CA LEU A 233 -16.37 17.02 27.64
C LEU A 233 -16.22 18.52 27.89
N GLU A 234 -15.02 19.07 27.75
CA GLU A 234 -14.71 20.50 27.88
C GLU A 234 -15.35 21.34 26.77
N ALA A 235 -15.32 20.85 25.52
CA ALA A 235 -16.03 21.47 24.41
C ALA A 235 -17.57 21.41 24.56
N GLY A 236 -18.09 20.42 25.29
CA GLY A 236 -19.50 20.31 25.65
C GLY A 236 -19.92 21.24 26.80
N ILE A 237 -19.01 21.58 27.71
CA ILE A 237 -19.26 22.45 28.88
C ILE A 237 -19.29 23.93 28.50
N THR A 238 -18.63 24.33 27.39
CA THR A 238 -18.64 25.72 26.89
C THR A 238 -19.86 26.07 26.02
N ARG A 239 -20.73 25.10 25.72
CA ARG A 239 -22.03 25.34 25.08
C ARG A 239 -23.14 25.23 26.13
N ASP A 240 -23.45 26.36 26.75
CA ASP A 240 -24.55 26.45 27.69
C ASP A 240 -25.90 26.18 26.99
N ALA A 241 -26.62 25.22 27.58
CA ALA A 241 -28.04 24.94 27.53
C ALA A 241 -28.93 25.69 26.51
N SER A 242 -28.89 25.33 25.22
CA SER A 242 -30.09 25.36 24.37
C SER A 242 -29.93 24.57 23.05
N ALA A 243 -30.69 23.46 22.99
CA ALA A 243 -31.14 22.69 21.81
C ALA A 243 -30.18 21.74 21.05
N PRO A 244 -30.70 20.66 20.41
CA PRO A 244 -31.88 19.85 20.73
C PRO A 244 -31.49 18.45 21.23
N ILE A 245 -32.41 17.82 21.97
CA ILE A 245 -32.37 16.40 22.32
C ILE A 245 -32.39 15.60 21.00
N VAL A 246 -31.28 14.93 20.69
CA VAL A 246 -31.24 13.88 19.66
C VAL A 246 -32.19 12.79 20.13
N ARG A 247 -33.31 12.62 19.42
CA ARG A 247 -34.26 11.55 19.66
C ARG A 247 -33.53 10.21 19.52
N PRO A 248 -33.71 9.25 20.44
CA PRO A 248 -33.19 7.92 20.23
C PRO A 248 -33.83 7.32 18.96
N ALA A 249 -33.05 6.51 18.24
CA ALA A 249 -33.50 5.77 17.06
C ALA A 249 -34.83 5.04 17.33
N PRO A 250 -35.72 4.90 16.33
CA PRO A 250 -36.98 4.20 16.52
C PRO A 250 -36.70 2.75 16.93
N ILE A 251 -36.97 2.45 18.19
CA ILE A 251 -37.01 1.10 18.73
C ILE A 251 -38.40 0.52 18.44
N ASN A 252 -38.46 -0.72 17.96
CA ASN A 252 -39.71 -1.43 17.83
C ASN A 252 -40.27 -1.70 19.24
N ALA A 253 -41.50 -1.23 19.51
CA ALA A 253 -42.12 -1.21 20.84
C ALA A 253 -42.32 -2.59 21.48
N THR A 254 -42.11 -3.68 20.74
CA THR A 254 -42.27 -5.05 21.26
C THR A 254 -40.96 -5.70 21.72
N THR A 255 -39.77 -5.25 21.31
CA THR A 255 -38.50 -6.01 21.57
C THR A 255 -37.28 -5.19 22.00
N GLY A 256 -37.32 -3.85 21.99
CA GLY A 256 -36.31 -3.00 22.63
C GLY A 256 -34.89 -3.03 22.03
N LYS A 257 -34.70 -3.43 20.76
CA LYS A 257 -33.39 -3.38 20.05
C LYS A 257 -33.42 -2.47 18.83
N VAL A 258 -32.24 -1.91 18.48
CA VAL A 258 -32.01 -1.00 17.35
C VAL A 258 -31.96 -1.78 16.02
N GLN A 259 -32.65 -1.27 15.00
CA GLN A 259 -32.73 -1.89 13.67
C GLN A 259 -31.56 -1.42 12.77
N LEU A 260 -30.61 -2.32 12.52
CA LEU A 260 -29.58 -2.15 11.50
C LEU A 260 -30.23 -2.30 10.11
N GLY A 261 -29.96 -1.35 9.22
CA GLY A 261 -30.42 -1.38 7.84
C GLY A 261 -29.84 -2.54 7.04
N GLY A 262 -30.70 -3.18 6.25
CA GLY A 262 -30.39 -3.83 4.97
C GLY A 262 -29.39 -4.99 4.97
N LYS A 263 -29.87 -6.22 5.16
CA LYS A 263 -29.25 -7.38 4.51
C LYS A 263 -29.88 -7.55 3.13
N ALA A 264 -29.06 -7.40 2.09
CA ALA A 264 -29.30 -8.03 0.80
C ALA A 264 -29.56 -9.52 1.05
N THR A 265 -30.72 -9.98 0.61
CA THR A 265 -31.05 -11.38 0.50
C THR A 265 -30.13 -12.01 -0.54
N VAL A 266 -29.17 -12.80 -0.09
CA VAL A 266 -28.78 -14.01 -0.83
C VAL A 266 -29.32 -15.17 -0.01
N ALA A 267 -30.28 -15.88 -0.59
CA ALA A 267 -30.82 -17.10 -0.03
C ALA A 267 -29.68 -18.13 0.06
N VAL A 268 -29.27 -18.45 1.27
CA VAL A 268 -28.58 -19.71 1.59
C VAL A 268 -29.53 -20.50 2.47
N ALA A 269 -29.91 -21.68 1.98
CA ALA A 269 -30.78 -22.61 2.68
C ALA A 269 -30.22 -22.92 4.08
N ALA A 270 -31.08 -22.91 5.08
CA ALA A 270 -30.74 -23.28 6.44
C ALA A 270 -30.38 -24.78 6.52
N PRO A 271 -29.31 -25.17 7.24
CA PRO A 271 -29.10 -26.58 7.56
C PRO A 271 -30.03 -26.99 8.71
N SER A 272 -30.68 -28.14 8.51
CA SER A 272 -31.49 -28.85 9.49
C SER A 272 -30.62 -29.29 10.67
N ALA A 273 -31.02 -28.92 11.89
CA ALA A 273 -30.42 -29.38 13.13
C ALA A 273 -30.84 -30.83 13.45
N GLY A 274 -30.02 -31.77 12.99
CA GLY A 274 -29.91 -33.12 13.53
C GLY A 274 -28.43 -33.49 13.63
N PRO A 275 -28.01 -34.41 14.53
CA PRO A 275 -26.63 -34.85 14.60
C PRO A 275 -26.19 -35.42 13.24
N LEU A 276 -25.08 -34.91 12.72
CA LEU A 276 -24.54 -35.30 11.40
C LEU A 276 -24.31 -36.82 11.38
N SER A 277 -24.83 -37.49 10.36
CA SER A 277 -24.47 -38.90 10.08
C SER A 277 -23.02 -39.00 9.59
N ASP A 278 -22.41 -40.18 9.72
CA ASP A 278 -21.01 -40.44 9.30
C ASP A 278 -20.74 -40.03 7.84
N GLU A 279 -21.71 -40.24 6.95
CA GLU A 279 -21.63 -39.85 5.54
C GLU A 279 -21.71 -38.32 5.34
N GLN A 280 -22.55 -37.64 6.14
CA GLN A 280 -22.64 -36.18 6.16
C GLN A 280 -21.38 -35.52 6.76
N LEU A 281 -20.75 -36.16 7.75
CA LEU A 281 -19.52 -35.67 8.38
C LEU A 281 -18.35 -35.62 7.39
N VAL A 282 -18.23 -36.66 6.54
CA VAL A 282 -17.20 -36.69 5.48
C VAL A 282 -17.53 -35.68 4.37
N ALA A 283 -18.80 -35.62 3.94
CA ALA A 283 -19.22 -34.71 2.87
C ALA A 283 -19.13 -33.22 3.26
N GLN A 284 -19.36 -32.88 4.53
CA GLN A 284 -19.35 -31.51 5.06
C GLN A 284 -18.08 -31.19 5.85
N TRP A 285 -17.00 -31.95 5.63
CA TRP A 285 -15.76 -31.82 6.40
C TRP A 285 -15.18 -30.39 6.37
N ALA A 286 -15.22 -29.71 5.21
CA ALA A 286 -14.75 -28.33 5.09
C ALA A 286 -15.55 -27.35 5.97
N ASP A 287 -16.88 -27.53 6.05
CA ASP A 287 -17.76 -26.72 6.87
C ASP A 287 -17.54 -27.01 8.36
N VAL A 288 -17.32 -28.27 8.72
CA VAL A 288 -17.00 -28.68 10.09
C VAL A 288 -15.65 -28.07 10.55
N VAL A 289 -14.62 -28.10 9.70
CA VAL A 289 -13.31 -27.48 9.97
C VAL A 289 -13.42 -25.96 10.11
N SER A 290 -14.33 -25.32 9.38
CA SER A 290 -14.60 -23.88 9.50
C SER A 290 -15.12 -23.50 10.90
N GLY A 291 -15.81 -24.43 11.57
CA GLY A 291 -16.29 -24.29 12.94
C GLY A 291 -15.22 -24.44 14.03
N PHE A 292 -14.03 -24.95 13.72
CA PHE A 292 -12.97 -25.16 14.71
C PHE A 292 -12.34 -23.84 15.20
N LYS A 293 -11.71 -23.88 16.38
CA LYS A 293 -10.91 -22.76 16.91
C LYS A 293 -9.71 -22.48 16.00
N ALA A 294 -9.21 -21.23 16.00
CA ALA A 294 -8.25 -20.71 15.02
C ALA A 294 -7.04 -21.63 14.72
N LEU A 295 -6.39 -22.19 15.75
CA LEU A 295 -5.25 -23.10 15.58
C LEU A 295 -5.64 -24.45 14.96
N ALA A 296 -6.73 -25.07 15.43
CA ALA A 296 -7.23 -26.33 14.88
C ALA A 296 -7.72 -26.16 13.43
N ARG A 297 -8.39 -25.04 13.12
CA ARG A 297 -8.80 -24.69 11.77
C ARG A 297 -7.59 -24.54 10.83
N ALA A 298 -6.55 -23.82 11.26
CA ALA A 298 -5.36 -23.62 10.44
C ALA A 298 -4.69 -24.96 10.08
N VAL A 299 -4.59 -25.89 11.03
CA VAL A 299 -3.91 -27.17 10.82
C VAL A 299 -4.76 -28.17 10.03
N PHE A 300 -6.07 -28.26 10.31
CA PHE A 300 -6.97 -29.21 9.66
C PHE A 300 -7.60 -28.71 8.35
N SER A 301 -7.43 -27.42 7.99
CA SER A 301 -7.89 -26.88 6.69
C SER A 301 -7.24 -27.56 5.48
N ALA A 302 -6.02 -28.07 5.65
CA ALA A 302 -5.29 -28.82 4.62
C ALA A 302 -5.53 -30.33 4.68
N VAL A 303 -6.27 -30.83 5.68
CA VAL A 303 -6.54 -32.25 5.90
C VAL A 303 -7.90 -32.60 5.30
N SER A 304 -7.97 -33.69 4.53
CA SER A 304 -9.21 -34.14 3.89
C SER A 304 -9.79 -35.36 4.60
N ALA A 305 -11.09 -35.39 4.83
CA ALA A 305 -11.77 -36.60 5.31
C ALA A 305 -11.90 -37.64 4.18
N VAL A 306 -11.58 -38.90 4.50
CA VAL A 306 -11.60 -40.03 3.57
C VAL A 306 -12.83 -40.89 3.79
N SER A 307 -13.10 -41.27 5.05
CA SER A 307 -14.25 -42.07 5.44
C SER A 307 -14.54 -41.94 6.93
N CYS A 308 -15.77 -42.17 7.35
CA CYS A 308 -16.14 -42.32 8.76
C CYS A 308 -16.91 -43.62 8.91
N ILE A 309 -16.41 -44.53 9.74
CA ILE A 309 -17.02 -45.85 10.00
C ILE A 309 -16.94 -46.11 11.50
N ASP A 310 -18.06 -46.44 12.12
CA ASP A 310 -18.17 -46.80 13.55
C ASP A 310 -17.52 -45.76 14.50
N GLY A 311 -17.67 -44.47 14.17
CA GLY A 311 -17.09 -43.38 14.97
C GLY A 311 -15.58 -43.18 14.80
N VAL A 312 -14.95 -43.82 13.81
CA VAL A 312 -13.56 -43.57 13.43
C VAL A 312 -13.53 -42.80 12.12
N LEU A 313 -13.12 -41.54 12.20
CA LEU A 313 -12.92 -40.66 11.04
C LEU A 313 -11.50 -40.84 10.51
N THR A 314 -11.39 -41.43 9.32
CA THR A 314 -10.13 -41.55 8.60
C THR A 314 -9.89 -40.28 7.79
N VAL A 315 -8.74 -39.64 8.00
CA VAL A 315 -8.36 -38.40 7.33
C VAL A 315 -6.99 -38.53 6.65
N SER A 316 -6.77 -37.78 5.57
CA SER A 316 -5.52 -37.75 4.82
C SER A 316 -4.90 -36.35 4.87
N ALA A 317 -3.64 -36.29 5.27
CA ALA A 317 -2.84 -35.07 5.28
C ALA A 317 -2.02 -34.97 3.98
N PRO A 318 -1.67 -33.75 3.53
CA PRO A 318 -0.98 -33.55 2.25
C PRO A 318 0.49 -34.00 2.26
N ASN A 319 1.13 -34.08 3.43
CA ASN A 319 2.47 -34.63 3.62
C ASN A 319 2.72 -35.02 5.09
N ASP A 320 3.83 -35.71 5.35
CA ASP A 320 4.20 -36.21 6.69
C ASP A 320 4.38 -35.10 7.73
N ALA A 321 4.85 -33.91 7.30
CA ALA A 321 5.04 -32.77 8.20
C ALA A 321 3.68 -32.22 8.68
N HIS A 322 2.70 -32.10 7.78
CA HIS A 322 1.34 -31.73 8.12
C HIS A 322 0.65 -32.80 8.96
N GLN A 323 0.89 -34.09 8.69
CA GLN A 323 0.35 -35.17 9.50
C GLN A 323 0.85 -35.10 10.94
N ARG A 324 2.15 -34.91 11.16
CA ARG A 324 2.73 -34.75 12.53
C ARG A 324 2.12 -33.56 13.27
N LYS A 325 2.02 -32.41 12.59
CA LYS A 325 1.44 -31.20 13.17
C LYS A 325 -0.06 -31.35 13.46
N ALA A 326 -0.79 -32.08 12.62
CA ALA A 326 -2.19 -32.40 12.86
C ALA A 326 -2.36 -33.37 14.04
N GLN A 327 -1.46 -34.35 14.18
CA GLN A 327 -1.45 -35.32 15.28
C GLN A 327 -1.38 -34.66 16.65
N GLU A 328 -0.58 -33.59 16.79
CA GLU A 328 -0.45 -32.81 18.03
C GLU A 328 -1.78 -32.15 18.48
N HIS A 329 -2.71 -31.94 17.54
CA HIS A 329 -3.98 -31.27 17.79
C HIS A 329 -5.20 -32.19 17.73
N VAL A 330 -5.02 -33.50 17.48
CA VAL A 330 -6.12 -34.49 17.36
C VAL A 330 -7.05 -34.47 18.57
N VAL A 331 -6.52 -34.50 19.79
CA VAL A 331 -7.34 -34.57 21.03
C VAL A 331 -8.30 -33.38 21.14
N ALA A 332 -7.85 -32.18 20.76
CA ALA A 332 -8.67 -30.98 20.78
C ALA A 332 -9.75 -31.00 19.70
N VAL A 333 -9.46 -31.61 18.55
CA VAL A 333 -10.41 -31.76 17.44
C VAL A 333 -11.44 -32.85 17.73
N GLU A 334 -11.05 -33.99 18.29
CA GLU A 334 -11.97 -35.05 18.71
C GLU A 334 -13.00 -34.55 19.74
N ALA A 335 -12.56 -33.70 20.68
CA ALA A 335 -13.46 -33.06 21.64
C ALA A 335 -14.48 -32.11 20.96
N GLN A 336 -14.06 -31.38 19.93
CA GLN A 336 -14.95 -30.50 19.14
C GLN A 336 -15.91 -31.32 18.27
N LEU A 337 -15.42 -32.38 17.62
CA LEU A 337 -16.25 -33.30 16.85
C LEU A 337 -17.30 -33.98 17.72
N THR A 338 -16.94 -34.34 18.96
CA THR A 338 -17.89 -34.89 19.93
C THR A 338 -18.98 -33.87 20.31
N SER A 339 -18.63 -32.60 20.44
CA SER A 339 -19.59 -31.52 20.69
C SER A 339 -20.51 -31.23 19.49
N ILE A 340 -20.05 -31.46 18.26
CA ILE A 340 -20.79 -31.17 17.03
C ILE A 340 -21.71 -32.35 16.64
N THR A 341 -21.21 -33.58 16.77
CA THR A 341 -21.93 -34.80 16.37
C THR A 341 -22.74 -35.42 17.51
N GLY A 342 -22.46 -35.03 18.76
CA GLY A 342 -23.09 -35.61 19.95
C GLY A 342 -22.62 -37.05 20.25
N ARG A 343 -21.61 -37.56 19.54
CA ARG A 343 -21.05 -38.91 19.69
C ARG A 343 -19.52 -38.84 19.69
N LYS A 344 -18.85 -39.79 20.32
CA LYS A 344 -17.39 -39.81 20.37
C LYS A 344 -16.84 -40.21 18.99
N ILE A 345 -16.11 -39.29 18.35
CA ILE A 345 -15.41 -39.53 17.08
C ILE A 345 -13.90 -39.54 17.33
N THR A 346 -13.22 -40.57 16.83
CA THR A 346 -11.75 -40.71 16.91
C THR A 346 -11.13 -40.53 15.54
N ILE A 347 -10.01 -39.81 15.45
CA ILE A 347 -9.34 -39.51 14.17
C ILE A 347 -8.21 -40.50 13.93
N ALA A 348 -8.23 -41.14 12.77
CA ALA A 348 -7.14 -41.97 12.26
C ALA A 348 -6.57 -41.35 10.98
N PHE A 349 -5.24 -41.36 10.83
CA PHE A 349 -4.61 -40.88 9.60
C PHE A 349 -4.37 -42.04 8.64
N SER A 350 -4.80 -41.88 7.37
CA SER A 350 -4.40 -42.79 6.29
C SER A 350 -3.05 -42.36 5.72
N ALA A 351 -2.36 -43.30 5.05
CA ALA A 351 -1.16 -42.97 4.27
C ALA A 351 -1.45 -41.82 3.27
N PRO A 352 -0.50 -40.90 3.05
CA PRO A 352 -0.69 -39.75 2.18
C PRO A 352 -1.01 -40.23 0.75
N THR A 353 -2.18 -39.86 0.25
CA THR A 353 -2.57 -40.17 -1.13
C THR A 353 -2.16 -39.02 -2.04
N ALA A 354 -1.19 -39.26 -2.92
CA ALA A 354 -0.81 -38.30 -3.95
C ALA A 354 -1.92 -38.22 -5.02
N LYS A 355 -2.72 -37.15 -5.01
CA LYS A 355 -3.55 -36.77 -6.17
C LYS A 355 -2.81 -35.74 -7.04
N PRO A 356 -2.98 -35.79 -8.38
CA PRO A 356 -2.16 -35.03 -9.31
C PRO A 356 -2.54 -33.55 -9.25
N SER A 357 -1.60 -32.74 -8.78
CA SER A 357 -1.71 -31.28 -8.83
C SER A 357 -1.54 -30.80 -10.28
N ALA A 358 -2.47 -29.98 -10.76
CA ALA A 358 -2.27 -29.20 -11.96
C ALA A 358 -1.06 -28.27 -11.74
N ALA A 359 0.02 -28.54 -12.47
CA ALA A 359 1.28 -27.84 -12.34
C ALA A 359 1.13 -26.37 -12.76
N ALA A 360 1.15 -25.46 -11.78
CA ALA A 360 1.71 -24.14 -11.99
C ALA A 360 3.22 -24.30 -12.19
N PRO A 361 3.87 -23.60 -13.14
CA PRO A 361 5.29 -23.76 -13.37
C PRO A 361 6.06 -23.33 -12.12
N ALA A 362 6.91 -24.23 -11.61
CA ALA A 362 7.80 -23.94 -10.51
C ALA A 362 8.75 -22.80 -10.90
N ARG A 363 8.61 -21.64 -10.24
CA ARG A 363 9.61 -20.58 -10.30
C ARG A 363 10.86 -21.11 -9.59
N ALA A 364 11.89 -21.43 -10.35
CA ALA A 364 13.19 -21.78 -9.81
C ALA A 364 13.66 -20.66 -8.86
N LYS A 365 14.05 -21.02 -7.64
CA LYS A 365 14.77 -20.10 -6.76
C LYS A 365 16.05 -19.68 -7.48
N ALA A 366 16.23 -18.39 -7.71
CA ALA A 366 17.51 -17.85 -8.12
C ALA A 366 18.56 -18.23 -7.06
N PRO A 367 19.77 -18.66 -7.44
CA PRO A 367 20.81 -18.96 -6.48
C PRO A 367 21.18 -17.67 -5.76
N VAL A 368 21.09 -17.70 -4.43
CA VAL A 368 21.66 -16.66 -3.56
C VAL A 368 23.09 -17.09 -3.31
N ALA A 369 24.05 -16.32 -3.81
CA ALA A 369 25.45 -16.53 -3.49
C ALA A 369 25.67 -16.28 -1.99
N THR A 370 26.28 -17.22 -1.29
CA THR A 370 26.74 -17.02 0.10
C THR A 370 28.07 -16.28 0.10
N ASP A 371 28.38 -15.56 1.19
CA ASP A 371 29.64 -14.78 1.31
C ASP A 371 30.90 -15.66 1.14
N GLU A 372 30.81 -16.96 1.42
CA GLU A 372 31.87 -17.94 1.15
C GLU A 372 32.08 -18.22 -0.36
N GLN A 373 31.04 -18.08 -1.19
CA GLN A 373 31.12 -18.25 -2.65
C GLN A 373 31.68 -17.01 -3.38
N ILE A 374 31.67 -15.84 -2.73
CA ILE A 374 32.28 -14.61 -3.26
C ILE A 374 33.79 -14.59 -2.99
N ALA A 375 34.26 -15.27 -1.93
CA ALA A 375 35.67 -15.32 -1.56
C ALA A 375 36.50 -16.31 -2.41
N GLU A 376 35.85 -17.29 -3.06
CA GLU A 376 36.51 -18.37 -3.82
C GLU A 376 36.37 -18.22 -5.34
N ALA A 377 35.72 -17.16 -5.83
CA ALA A 377 35.74 -16.80 -7.24
C ALA A 377 37.12 -16.23 -7.59
N VAL A 378 38.01 -17.11 -8.06
CA VAL A 378 39.20 -16.72 -8.81
C VAL A 378 38.72 -15.89 -9.99
N PHE A 379 38.88 -14.57 -9.92
CA PHE A 379 38.86 -13.74 -11.12
C PHE A 379 39.95 -14.31 -12.03
N GLU A 380 39.57 -14.91 -13.16
CA GLU A 380 40.55 -15.17 -14.21
C GLU A 380 41.20 -13.82 -14.53
N ASP A 381 42.51 -13.73 -14.29
CA ASP A 381 43.32 -12.58 -14.66
C ASP A 381 43.03 -12.28 -16.12
N VAL A 382 42.42 -11.13 -16.37
CA VAL A 382 42.23 -10.63 -17.73
C VAL A 382 43.62 -10.44 -18.31
N ASP A 383 44.03 -11.34 -19.21
CA ASP A 383 45.32 -11.27 -19.89
C ASP A 383 45.37 -9.98 -20.71
N PRO A 384 46.14 -8.96 -20.27
CA PRO A 384 46.16 -7.67 -20.94
C PRO A 384 46.80 -7.73 -22.33
N SER A 385 47.42 -8.87 -22.71
CA SER A 385 47.91 -9.09 -24.07
C SER A 385 46.80 -9.33 -25.10
N GLN A 386 45.56 -9.62 -24.65
CA GLN A 386 44.39 -9.79 -25.52
C GLN A 386 43.60 -8.48 -25.74
N LEU A 387 44.01 -7.37 -25.12
CA LEU A 387 43.38 -6.06 -25.30
C LEU A 387 43.90 -5.39 -26.57
N THR A 388 43.10 -5.35 -27.63
CA THR A 388 43.38 -4.53 -28.81
C THR A 388 43.13 -3.05 -28.53
N SER A 389 44.13 -2.20 -28.80
CA SER A 389 44.00 -0.75 -28.68
C SER A 389 42.98 -0.20 -29.69
N ALA A 390 42.13 0.75 -29.25
CA ALA A 390 41.25 1.47 -30.15
C ALA A 390 42.06 2.23 -31.23
N PRO A 391 41.66 2.21 -32.51
CA PRO A 391 42.45 2.81 -33.57
C PRO A 391 42.49 4.33 -33.40
N THR A 392 43.64 4.84 -32.98
CA THR A 392 43.94 6.28 -32.83
C THR A 392 44.66 6.82 -34.07
N THR A 393 44.17 6.54 -35.28
CA THR A 393 44.56 7.33 -36.46
C THR A 393 43.46 7.32 -37.51
N LYS A 394 43.21 8.50 -38.09
CA LYS A 394 42.44 8.64 -39.34
C LYS A 394 43.13 7.83 -40.43
N SER A 395 42.66 6.62 -40.69
CA SER A 395 43.15 5.76 -41.79
C SER A 395 41.98 5.33 -42.67
N THR A 396 42.14 5.57 -43.95
CA THR A 396 41.09 5.73 -44.96
C THR A 396 40.63 4.40 -45.61
N THR A 397 40.89 3.25 -45.02
CA THR A 397 40.58 1.96 -45.67
C THR A 397 40.41 0.83 -44.67
N THR A 398 39.32 0.82 -43.92
CA THR A 398 38.70 -0.39 -43.34
C THR A 398 37.30 -0.02 -42.86
N SER A 399 36.34 -0.95 -42.99
CA SER A 399 34.89 -0.81 -42.73
C SER A 399 34.53 0.25 -41.67
N SER A 400 33.64 1.18 -42.01
CA SER A 400 33.13 2.21 -41.10
C SER A 400 32.72 1.58 -39.76
N VAL A 401 32.96 2.29 -38.65
CA VAL A 401 32.51 1.89 -37.29
C VAL A 401 31.00 1.54 -37.29
N GLU A 402 30.24 2.19 -38.17
CA GLU A 402 28.81 1.98 -38.37
C GLU A 402 28.50 0.58 -38.95
N GLU A 403 29.33 0.08 -39.88
CA GLU A 403 29.19 -1.28 -40.44
C GLU A 403 29.50 -2.36 -39.40
N GLN A 404 30.49 -2.12 -38.54
CA GLN A 404 30.85 -3.05 -37.46
C GLN A 404 29.74 -3.12 -36.41
N LEU A 405 29.13 -1.98 -36.06
CA LEU A 405 27.99 -1.91 -35.16
C LEU A 405 26.73 -2.57 -35.76
N ALA A 406 26.45 -2.35 -37.04
CA ALA A 406 25.33 -2.99 -37.72
C ALA A 406 25.48 -4.52 -37.81
N LYS A 407 26.70 -5.02 -37.97
CA LYS A 407 27.00 -6.46 -37.99
C LYS A 407 26.90 -7.12 -36.62
N ALA A 408 27.26 -6.39 -35.56
CA ALA A 408 27.13 -6.86 -34.18
C ALA A 408 25.67 -6.90 -33.68
N PHE A 409 24.78 -6.08 -34.25
CA PHE A 409 23.38 -5.97 -33.82
C PHE A 409 22.40 -6.03 -35.01
N PRO A 410 22.06 -7.25 -35.49
CA PRO A 410 21.13 -7.45 -36.59
C PRO A 410 19.73 -6.90 -36.26
N GLY A 411 19.22 -5.95 -37.06
CA GLY A 411 17.93 -5.30 -36.87
C GLY A 411 18.00 -3.82 -36.47
N SER A 412 19.20 -3.29 -36.24
CA SER A 412 19.43 -1.86 -36.02
C SER A 412 19.31 -1.05 -37.33
N LYS A 413 18.78 0.18 -37.26
CA LYS A 413 18.74 1.15 -38.36
C LYS A 413 19.30 2.48 -37.88
N LEU A 414 20.16 3.11 -38.67
CA LEU A 414 20.67 4.45 -38.40
C LEU A 414 19.53 5.48 -38.59
N VAL A 415 19.27 6.32 -37.59
CA VAL A 415 18.33 7.43 -37.70
C VAL A 415 19.14 8.71 -37.84
N GLU A 416 19.18 9.29 -39.04
CA GLU A 416 19.84 10.59 -39.24
C GLU A 416 19.02 11.69 -38.57
N LYS A 417 19.66 12.47 -37.68
CA LYS A 417 19.03 13.68 -37.11
C LYS A 417 18.95 14.75 -38.21
N PRO A 418 17.80 15.45 -38.37
CA PRO A 418 17.74 16.59 -39.26
C PRO A 418 18.69 17.69 -38.75
N LYS A 419 19.58 18.15 -39.62
CA LYS A 419 20.45 19.31 -39.35
C LYS A 419 19.57 20.52 -39.00
N LYS A 420 19.63 20.97 -37.75
CA LYS A 420 19.11 22.29 -37.37
C LYS A 420 19.90 23.34 -38.17
N LYS A 421 19.21 24.09 -39.02
CA LYS A 421 19.71 25.34 -39.61
C LYS A 421 19.78 26.43 -38.54
#